data_AF-A0A7C8KWP6-F1
#
_entry.id   AF-A0A7C8KWP6-F1
#
_cell.length_a   1.000
_cell.length_b   1.000
_cell.length_c   1.000
_cell.angle_alpha   90.00
_cell.angle_beta   90.00
_cell.angle_gamma   90.00
#
_symmetry.space_group_name_H-M   'P 1'
#
loop_
_entity.id
_entity.type
_entity.pdbx_description
1 polymer ?
#
loop_
_entity_poly.entity_id
_entity_poly.type
_entity_poly.pdbx_seq_one_letter_code
_entity_poly.pdbx_strand_id
1 'polypeptide(L)'
;MTGEEWFANSLYALAETDIIAGFTDGTFRPTSKVTRAELAAILGRAVDYAEVNAVENKKTVDQFTDAAQIPQWAIADIQTVIQHDIMQGFPNNSFAAEEQTTRAQAVTAIHNLLTKINLK
;
A
#
# COMPACT_ATOMS: atom_id res chain seq x y z
N MET A 1 -19.96 2.07 13.19
CA MET A 1 -20.27 1.62 11.82
C MET A 1 -21.54 0.80 11.92
N THR A 2 -22.54 1.07 11.08
CA THR A 2 -23.81 0.34 11.08
C THR A 2 -23.77 -0.90 10.18
N GLY A 3 -22.75 -1.00 9.31
CA GLY A 3 -22.66 -2.06 8.30
C GLY A 3 -23.45 -1.74 7.03
N GLU A 4 -24.17 -0.62 7.02
CA GLU A 4 -24.96 -0.14 5.88
C GLU A 4 -24.26 0.97 5.10
N GLU A 5 -23.04 1.36 5.51
CA GLU A 5 -22.27 2.37 4.79
C GLU A 5 -21.90 1.87 3.37
N TRP A 6 -21.86 2.77 2.39
CA TRP A 6 -21.62 2.42 0.98
C TRP A 6 -20.30 1.67 0.72
N PHE A 7 -19.32 1.82 1.62
CA PHE A 7 -18.03 1.15 1.57
C PHE A 7 -17.97 -0.14 2.41
N ALA A 8 -19.00 -0.45 3.23
CA ALA A 8 -18.95 -1.52 4.22
C ALA A 8 -18.72 -2.89 3.58
N ASN A 9 -19.43 -3.21 2.50
CA ASN A 9 -19.25 -4.48 1.79
C ASN A 9 -17.83 -4.64 1.25
N SER A 10 -17.27 -3.61 0.62
CA SER A 10 -15.90 -3.64 0.12
C SER A 10 -14.87 -3.76 1.24
N LEU A 11 -15.13 -3.08 2.37
CA LEU A 11 -14.28 -3.15 3.55
C LEU A 11 -14.25 -4.55 4.13
N TYR A 12 -15.40 -5.19 4.33
CA TYR A 12 -15.44 -6.56 4.86
C TYR A 12 -14.81 -7.56 3.89
N ALA A 13 -15.10 -7.46 2.59
CA ALA A 13 -14.53 -8.35 1.59
C ALA A 13 -12.99 -8.28 1.54
N LEU A 14 -12.40 -7.09 1.65
CA LEU A 14 -10.95 -6.92 1.66
C LEU A 14 -10.31 -7.23 3.03
N ALA A 15 -11.07 -7.13 4.11
CA ALA A 15 -10.61 -7.53 5.43
C ALA A 15 -10.56 -9.06 5.56
N GLU A 16 -11.50 -9.78 4.95
CA GLU A 16 -11.52 -11.25 4.88
C GLU A 16 -10.33 -11.83 4.11
N THR A 17 -9.69 -11.04 3.24
CA THR A 17 -8.51 -11.43 2.46
C THR A 17 -7.20 -10.90 3.03
N ASP A 18 -7.22 -10.30 4.22
CA ASP A 18 -6.08 -9.63 4.87
C ASP A 18 -5.45 -8.47 4.05
N ILE A 19 -6.07 -8.04 2.95
CA ILE A 19 -5.59 -6.92 2.11
C ILE A 19 -5.67 -5.60 2.88
N ILE A 20 -6.69 -5.42 3.71
CA ILE A 20 -6.82 -4.26 4.59
C ILE A 20 -6.94 -4.70 6.04
N ALA A 21 -6.36 -3.91 6.95
CA ALA A 21 -6.48 -4.10 8.39
C ALA A 21 -6.77 -2.76 9.05
N GLY A 22 -7.46 -2.80 10.20
CA GLY A 22 -7.63 -1.64 11.06
C GLY A 22 -6.35 -1.27 11.83
N PHE A 23 -6.44 -0.18 12.57
CA PHE A 23 -5.42 0.28 13.49
C PHE A 23 -5.42 -0.54 14.78
N THR A 24 -4.30 -0.48 15.50
CA THR A 24 -4.11 -1.19 16.78
C THR A 24 -5.06 -0.71 17.89
N ASP A 25 -5.66 0.47 17.74
CA ASP A 25 -6.70 1.00 18.62
C ASP A 25 -8.10 0.42 18.34
N GLY A 26 -8.21 -0.53 17.41
CA GLY A 26 -9.47 -1.17 17.02
C GLY A 26 -10.32 -0.36 16.03
N THR A 27 -9.82 0.78 15.55
CA THR A 27 -10.54 1.60 14.55
C THR A 27 -10.10 1.26 13.13
N PHE A 28 -10.95 1.50 12.13
CA PHE A 28 -10.55 1.43 10.71
C PHE A 28 -10.37 2.82 10.07
N ARG A 29 -11.07 3.84 10.58
CA ARG A 29 -11.00 5.24 10.12
C ARG A 29 -11.32 5.44 8.61
N PRO A 30 -12.46 4.92 8.11
CA PRO A 30 -12.78 4.86 6.67
C PRO A 30 -12.91 6.21 5.95
N THR A 31 -13.08 7.31 6.69
CA THR A 31 -13.22 8.67 6.15
C THR A 31 -11.91 9.47 6.22
N SER A 32 -10.85 8.88 6.80
CA SER A 32 -9.53 9.51 6.85
C SER A 32 -8.87 9.46 5.49
N LYS A 33 -7.99 10.42 5.24
CA LYS A 33 -7.09 10.36 4.08
C LYS A 33 -6.02 9.29 4.34
N VAL A 34 -5.51 8.72 3.25
CA VAL A 34 -4.57 7.59 3.26
C VAL A 34 -3.14 8.11 3.12
N THR A 35 -2.25 7.69 4.03
CA THR A 35 -0.81 7.94 3.93
C THR A 35 -0.17 7.09 2.83
N ARG A 36 1.06 7.40 2.43
CA ARG A 36 1.79 6.58 1.46
C ARG A 36 2.12 5.19 2.00
N ALA A 37 2.40 5.07 3.30
CA ALA A 37 2.60 3.78 3.96
C ALA A 37 1.32 2.94 3.98
N GLU A 38 0.17 3.53 4.28
CA GLU A 38 -1.11 2.82 4.25
C GLU A 38 -1.48 2.38 2.83
N LEU A 39 -1.26 3.22 1.81
CA LEU A 39 -1.47 2.79 0.43
C LEU A 39 -0.52 1.65 0.04
N ALA A 40 0.76 1.74 0.45
CA ALA A 40 1.73 0.66 0.21
C ALA A 40 1.31 -0.65 0.89
N ALA A 41 0.77 -0.58 2.11
CA ALA A 41 0.22 -1.74 2.81
C ALA A 41 -0.90 -2.41 2.05
N ILE A 42 -1.89 -1.63 1.61
CA ILE A 42 -3.03 -2.16 0.83
C ILE A 42 -2.53 -2.82 -0.47
N LEU A 43 -1.64 -2.15 -1.20
CA LEU A 43 -1.16 -2.65 -2.48
C LEU A 43 -0.20 -3.83 -2.33
N GLY A 44 0.70 -3.80 -1.34
CA GLY A 44 1.65 -4.87 -1.05
C GLY A 44 0.94 -6.17 -0.69
N ARG A 45 -0.08 -6.09 0.16
CA ARG A 45 -0.90 -7.28 0.50
C ARG A 45 -1.75 -7.76 -0.65
N ALA A 46 -2.19 -6.85 -1.54
CA ALA A 46 -2.87 -7.25 -2.77
C ALA A 46 -1.94 -8.00 -3.75
N VAL A 47 -0.63 -7.68 -3.77
CA VAL A 47 0.39 -8.44 -4.52
C VAL A 47 0.51 -9.85 -3.96
N ASP A 48 0.62 -9.96 -2.63
CA ASP A 48 0.75 -11.25 -1.95
C ASP A 48 -0.51 -12.11 -2.15
N TYR A 49 -1.70 -11.52 -1.98
CA TYR A 49 -2.98 -12.18 -2.23
C TYR A 49 -3.14 -12.66 -3.67
N ALA A 50 -2.59 -11.91 -4.64
CA ALA A 50 -2.60 -12.27 -6.06
C ALA A 50 -1.46 -13.22 -6.46
N GLU A 51 -0.65 -13.69 -5.51
CA GLU A 51 0.48 -14.60 -5.70
C GLU A 51 1.48 -14.12 -6.78
N VAL A 52 1.71 -12.81 -6.84
CA VAL A 52 2.69 -12.22 -7.76
C VAL A 52 4.09 -12.45 -7.18
N ASN A 53 4.78 -13.46 -7.72
CA ASN A 53 6.09 -13.90 -7.22
C ASN A 53 7.29 -13.21 -7.89
N ALA A 54 7.09 -12.57 -9.05
CA ALA A 54 8.17 -12.02 -9.85
C ALA A 54 8.52 -10.59 -9.41
N VAL A 55 9.67 -10.46 -8.73
CA VAL A 55 10.25 -9.14 -8.43
C VAL A 55 10.92 -8.53 -9.67
N GLU A 56 10.72 -7.23 -9.87
CA GLU A 56 11.21 -6.48 -11.03
C GLU A 56 12.63 -5.92 -10.80
N ASN A 57 12.97 -5.70 -9.53
CA ASN A 57 14.23 -5.10 -9.15
C ASN A 57 14.69 -5.55 -7.75
N LYS A 58 15.90 -5.12 -7.36
CA LYS A 58 16.52 -5.41 -6.06
C LYS A 58 16.53 -4.20 -5.12
N LYS A 59 15.62 -3.24 -5.30
CA LYS A 59 15.52 -2.08 -4.42
C LYS A 59 15.20 -2.55 -3.00
N THR A 60 15.71 -1.82 -2.02
CA THR A 60 15.45 -2.10 -0.60
C THR A 60 15.02 -0.83 0.11
N VAL A 61 14.22 -0.99 1.16
CA VAL A 61 13.72 0.14 1.96
C VAL A 61 14.86 0.99 2.52
N ASP A 62 15.97 0.35 2.91
CA ASP A 62 17.16 1.01 3.46
C ASP A 62 17.87 1.96 2.49
N GLN A 63 17.54 1.92 1.20
CA GLN A 63 18.07 2.85 0.20
C GLN A 63 17.46 4.24 0.32
N PHE A 64 16.30 4.39 0.97
CA PHE A 64 15.63 5.69 1.10
C PHE A 64 16.31 6.57 2.16
N THR A 65 16.38 7.87 1.88
CA THR A 65 16.99 8.88 2.78
C THR A 65 16.23 9.04 4.09
N ASP A 66 14.96 8.70 4.10
CA ASP A 66 14.05 8.72 5.26
C ASP A 66 13.73 7.31 5.77
N ALA A 67 14.53 6.29 5.45
CA ALA A 67 14.29 4.91 5.88
C ALA A 67 14.09 4.78 7.40
N ALA A 68 14.82 5.56 8.19
CA ALA A 68 14.69 5.59 9.66
C ALA A 68 13.34 6.15 10.17
N GLN A 69 12.58 6.83 9.32
CA GLN A 69 11.25 7.38 9.64
C GLN A 69 10.12 6.45 9.18
N ILE A 70 10.43 5.39 8.44
CA ILE A 70 9.43 4.44 7.97
C ILE A 70 8.94 3.60 9.15
N PRO A 71 7.62 3.54 9.40
CA PRO A 71 7.08 2.71 10.48
C PRO A 71 7.42 1.23 10.26
N GLN A 72 7.87 0.55 11.33
CA GLN A 72 8.25 -0.87 11.27
C GLN A 72 7.16 -1.76 10.67
N TRP A 73 5.88 -1.45 10.95
CA TRP A 73 4.74 -2.21 10.45
C TRP A 73 4.57 -2.14 8.93
N ALA A 74 5.08 -1.08 8.29
CA ALA A 74 4.94 -0.84 6.86
C ALA A 74 6.13 -1.35 6.04
N ILE A 75 7.26 -1.72 6.67
CA ILE A 75 8.51 -2.02 5.96
C ILE A 75 8.33 -3.16 4.96
N ALA A 76 7.71 -4.27 5.36
CA ALA A 76 7.51 -5.41 4.47
C ALA A 76 6.63 -5.05 3.26
N ASP A 77 5.51 -4.37 3.51
CA ASP A 77 4.60 -3.95 2.45
C ASP A 77 5.25 -2.94 1.48
N ILE A 78 6.00 -1.96 2.02
CA ILE A 78 6.77 -1.00 1.22
C ILE A 78 7.83 -1.72 0.39
N GLN A 79 8.53 -2.68 0.99
CA GLN A 79 9.53 -3.51 0.32
C GLN A 79 8.91 -4.27 -0.87
N THR A 80 7.72 -4.82 -0.70
CA THR A 80 6.96 -5.50 -1.76
C THR A 80 6.61 -4.55 -2.90
N VAL A 81 6.00 -3.39 -2.62
CA VAL A 81 5.56 -2.48 -3.68
C VAL A 81 6.71 -1.83 -4.46
N ILE A 82 7.88 -1.61 -3.83
CA ILE A 82 9.04 -1.06 -4.55
C ILE A 82 9.75 -2.13 -5.39
N GLN A 83 9.80 -3.39 -4.93
CA GLN A 83 10.41 -4.50 -5.67
C GLN A 83 9.61 -4.88 -6.91
N HIS A 84 8.29 -4.70 -6.85
CA HIS A 84 7.38 -4.92 -7.99
C HIS A 84 7.15 -3.66 -8.84
N ASP A 85 7.88 -2.56 -8.57
CA ASP A 85 7.72 -1.26 -9.26
C ASP A 85 6.27 -0.71 -9.26
N ILE A 86 5.47 -1.11 -8.26
CA ILE A 86 4.10 -0.62 -8.06
C ILE A 86 4.12 0.79 -7.50
N MET A 87 5.00 1.03 -6.53
CA MET A 87 5.28 2.36 -5.98
C MET A 87 6.78 2.67 -6.07
N GLN A 88 7.10 3.96 -6.07
CA GLN A 88 8.47 4.46 -6.14
C GLN A 88 8.67 5.59 -5.11
N GLY A 89 9.93 5.84 -4.75
CA GLY A 89 10.32 7.01 -3.98
C GLY A 89 10.30 8.29 -4.82
N PHE A 90 10.54 9.41 -4.15
CA PHE A 90 10.61 10.74 -4.74
C PHE A 90 12.01 11.06 -5.28
N PRO A 91 12.17 12.14 -6.08
CA PRO A 91 13.46 12.53 -6.64
C PRO A 91 14.57 12.83 -5.61
N ASN A 92 14.22 13.21 -4.39
CA ASN A 92 15.13 13.37 -3.25
C ASN A 92 15.50 12.04 -2.57
N ASN A 93 15.15 10.92 -3.19
CA ASN A 93 15.36 9.56 -2.70
C ASN A 93 14.68 9.28 -1.35
N SER A 94 13.56 9.94 -1.03
CA SER A 94 12.72 9.60 0.12
C SER A 94 11.52 8.75 -0.30
N PHE A 95 10.98 7.93 0.62
CA PHE A 95 9.68 7.28 0.42
C PHE A 95 8.52 8.17 0.88
N ALA A 96 8.73 8.98 1.91
CA ALA A 96 7.77 9.82 2.62
C ALA A 96 6.54 9.04 3.13
N ALA A 97 6.80 8.02 3.96
CA ALA A 97 5.80 7.06 4.44
C ALA A 97 4.54 7.71 5.07
N GLU A 98 4.73 8.74 5.88
CA GLU A 98 3.65 9.43 6.61
C GLU A 98 2.96 10.53 5.79
N GLU A 99 3.46 10.86 4.61
CA GLU A 99 2.84 11.88 3.76
C GLU A 99 1.53 11.38 3.14
N GLN A 100 0.61 12.31 2.91
CA GLN A 100 -0.68 12.03 2.29
C GLN A 100 -0.53 11.72 0.80
N THR A 101 -1.24 10.70 0.33
CA THR A 101 -1.20 10.33 -1.08
C THR A 101 -2.13 11.21 -1.93
N THR A 102 -1.63 11.69 -3.07
CA THR A 102 -2.44 12.39 -4.08
C THR A 102 -3.21 11.41 -4.96
N ARG A 103 -4.29 11.89 -5.59
CA ARG A 103 -5.07 11.08 -6.56
C ARG A 103 -4.20 10.54 -7.71
N ALA A 104 -3.26 11.34 -8.20
CA ALA A 104 -2.36 10.93 -9.29
C ALA A 104 -1.46 9.77 -8.86
N GLN A 105 -0.86 9.86 -7.68
CA GLN A 105 -0.04 8.77 -7.13
C GLN A 105 -0.85 7.50 -6.91
N ALA A 106 -2.06 7.61 -6.35
CA ALA A 106 -2.93 6.46 -6.12
C ALA A 106 -3.31 5.76 -7.44
N VAL A 107 -3.74 6.52 -8.46
CA VAL A 107 -4.13 5.95 -9.76
C VAL A 107 -2.94 5.29 -10.47
N THR A 108 -1.76 5.90 -10.43
CA THR A 108 -0.55 5.29 -11.01
C THR A 108 -0.18 3.99 -10.31
N ALA A 109 -0.23 3.95 -8.97
CA ALA A 109 0.09 2.74 -8.23
C ALA A 109 -0.92 1.61 -8.49
N ILE A 110 -2.22 1.93 -8.55
CA ILE A 110 -3.27 0.98 -8.92
C ILE A 110 -3.05 0.45 -10.34
N HIS A 111 -2.76 1.34 -11.30
CA HIS A 111 -2.46 0.92 -12.68
C HIS A 111 -1.30 -0.07 -12.73
N ASN A 112 -0.20 0.23 -12.03
CA ASN A 112 0.96 -0.64 -12.00
C ASN A 112 0.64 -2.02 -11.40
N LEU A 113 -0.12 -2.06 -10.29
CA LEU A 113 -0.61 -3.32 -9.72
C LEU A 113 -1.42 -4.12 -10.75
N LEU A 114 -2.40 -3.47 -11.42
CA LEU A 114 -3.26 -4.14 -12.40
C LEU A 114 -2.46 -4.73 -13.57
N THR A 115 -1.40 -4.05 -14.01
CA THR A 115 -0.46 -4.59 -15.00
C THR A 115 0.29 -5.81 -14.45
N LYS A 116 0.72 -5.82 -13.19
CA LYS A 116 1.41 -6.97 -12.58
C LYS A 116 0.53 -8.22 -12.48
N ILE A 117 -0.78 -8.04 -12.30
CA ILE A 117 -1.76 -9.14 -12.26
C ILE A 117 -2.43 -9.39 -13.62
N ASN A 118 -1.87 -8.87 -14.72
CA ASN A 118 -2.34 -9.09 -16.10
C ASN A 118 -3.81 -8.69 -16.35
N LEU A 119 -4.31 -7.64 -15.68
CA LEU A 119 -5.67 -7.12 -15.86
C LEU A 119 -5.71 -5.82 -16.68
N LYS A 120 -4.55 -5.23 -17.01
CA LYS A 120 -4.40 -4.03 -17.85
C LYS A 120 -3.11 -4.04 -18.65
#